data_AF-A0A1F9N5I0-F1
#
_entry.id   AF-A0A1F9N5I0-F1
#
_cell.length_a   1.000
_cell.length_b   1.000
_cell.length_c   1.000
_cell.angle_alpha   90.00
_cell.angle_beta   90.00
_cell.angle_gamma   90.00
#
_symmetry.space_group_name_H-M   'P 1'
#
loop_
_entity.id
_entity.type
_entity.pdbx_description
1 polymer ?
#
loop_
_entity_poly.entity_id
_entity_poly.type
_entity_poly.pdbx_seq_one_letter_code
_entity_poly.pdbx_strand_id
1 'polypeptide(L)' 'MWKKEAKTNLILLLKAGLPFTLLGMLIVFAGIYILKQVFAENQYLTGMLFAWLAIFWVIYQPLFKNQIIKIKAQIKNN' A
#
# COMPACT_ATOMS: atom_id res chain seq x y z
N MET A 1 -15.94 -4.37 -26.25
CA MET A 1 -14.63 -4.02 -25.68
C MET A 1 -14.66 -3.86 -24.16
N TRP A 2 -15.68 -3.20 -23.60
CA TRP A 2 -15.83 -2.94 -22.16
C TRP A 2 -15.72 -4.16 -21.21
N LYS A 3 -16.30 -5.31 -21.59
CA LYS A 3 -16.28 -6.54 -20.75
C LYS A 3 -14.88 -7.15 -20.60
N LYS A 4 -13.97 -6.96 -21.58
CA LYS A 4 -12.60 -7.48 -21.52
C LYS A 4 -11.70 -6.57 -20.66
N GLU A 5 -11.81 -5.26 -20.81
CA GLU A 5 -11.08 -4.29 -19.98
C GLU A 5 -11.50 -4.37 -18.51
N ALA A 6 -12.79 -4.52 -18.23
CA ALA A 6 -13.28 -4.70 -16.87
C ALA A 6 -12.67 -5.94 -16.20
N LYS A 7 -12.61 -7.08 -16.90
CA LYS A 7 -11.95 -8.30 -16.40
C LYS A 7 -10.46 -8.07 -16.15
N THR A 8 -9.76 -7.42 -17.06
CA THR A 8 -8.33 -7.11 -16.92
C THR A 8 -8.05 -6.19 -15.74
N ASN A 9 -8.86 -5.14 -15.54
CA ASN A 9 -8.75 -4.22 -14.41
C ASN A 9 -9.04 -4.92 -13.08
N LEU A 10 -10.03 -5.82 -13.06
CA LEU A 10 -10.39 -6.59 -11.86
C LEU A 10 -9.28 -7.59 -11.49
N ILE A 11 -8.64 -8.24 -12.48
CA ILE A 11 -7.47 -9.09 -12.26
C ILE A 11 -6.28 -8.27 -11.77
N LEU A 12 -6.04 -7.08 -12.33
CA LEU A 12 -5.01 -6.15 -11.85
C LEU A 12 -5.25 -5.76 -10.40
N LEU A 13 -6.48 -5.41 -10.05
CA LEU A 13 -6.84 -5.04 -8.68
C LEU A 13 -6.69 -6.22 -7.71
N LEU A 14 -7.09 -7.42 -8.09
CA LEU A 14 -6.96 -8.60 -7.23
C LEU A 14 -5.51 -9.09 -7.09
N LYS A 15 -4.73 -9.11 -8.18
CA LYS A 15 -3.35 -9.63 -8.16
C LYS A 15 -2.31 -8.61 -7.73
N ALA A 16 -2.51 -7.33 -8.08
CA ALA A 16 -1.56 -6.26 -7.77
C ALA A 16 -2.05 -5.37 -6.63
N GLY A 17 -3.34 -4.97 -6.66
CA GLY A 17 -3.92 -4.06 -5.69
C GLY A 17 -4.03 -4.69 -4.29
N LEU A 18 -4.85 -5.74 -4.18
CA LEU A 18 -5.24 -6.36 -2.93
C LEU A 18 -4.05 -6.83 -2.06
N PRO A 19 -3.08 -7.63 -2.56
CA PRO A 19 -1.98 -8.11 -1.71
C PRO A 19 -1.07 -6.98 -1.23
N PHE A 20 -0.78 -5.99 -2.09
CA PHE A 20 0.04 -4.85 -1.69
C PHE A 20 -0.70 -3.96 -0.68
N THR A 21 -2.00 -3.72 -0.88
CA THR A 21 -2.82 -2.95 0.06
C THR A 21 -2.92 -3.63 1.41
N LEU A 22 -3.09 -4.96 1.44
CA LEU A 22 -3.10 -5.73 2.69
C LEU A 22 -1.74 -5.65 3.39
N LEU A 23 -0.65 -5.81 2.66
CA LEU A 23 0.70 -5.70 3.22
C LEU A 23 0.97 -4.28 3.76
N GLY A 24 0.55 -3.27 3.00
CA GLY A 24 0.66 -1.86 3.37
C GLY A 24 -0.15 -1.54 4.62
N MET A 25 -1.39 -2.01 4.71
CA MET A 25 -2.21 -1.89 5.93
C MET A 25 -1.51 -2.52 7.12
N LEU A 26 -0.96 -3.72 6.97
CA LEU A 26 -0.29 -4.44 8.05
C LEU A 26 0.91 -3.63 8.58
N ILE A 27 1.72 -3.05 7.68
CA ILE A 27 2.86 -2.20 8.03
C ILE A 27 2.39 -0.92 8.75
N VAL A 28 1.36 -0.25 8.22
CA VAL A 28 0.81 0.97 8.83
C VAL A 28 0.29 0.70 10.23
N PHE A 29 -0.54 -0.32 10.41
CA PHE A 29 -1.08 -0.68 11.72
C PHE A 29 0.00 -1.12 12.70
N ALA A 30 0.98 -1.90 12.25
CA ALA A 30 2.12 -2.29 13.08
C ALA A 30 2.92 -1.07 13.55
N GLY A 31 3.22 -0.13 12.65
CA GLY A 31 3.95 1.09 13.01
C GLY A 31 3.15 1.99 13.95
N ILE A 32 1.84 2.15 13.73
CA ILE A 32 0.96 2.90 14.65
C ILE A 32 0.94 2.24 16.04
N TYR A 33 0.82 0.91 16.08
CA TYR A 33 0.79 0.15 17.33
C TYR A 33 2.10 0.33 18.12
N ILE A 34 3.24 0.17 17.45
CA ILE A 34 4.57 0.35 18.07
C ILE A 34 4.75 1.79 18.57
N LEU A 35 4.41 2.79 17.75
CA LEU A 35 4.54 4.19 18.14
C LEU A 35 3.64 4.53 19.34
N LYS A 36 2.41 4.02 19.37
CA LYS A 36 1.53 4.18 20.52
C LYS A 36 2.10 3.53 21.79
N GLN A 37 2.67 2.33 21.70
CA GLN A 37 3.23 1.64 22.86
C GLN A 37 4.49 2.33 23.40
N VAL A 38 5.38 2.77 22.51
CA VAL A 38 6.67 3.36 22.91
C VAL A 38 6.52 4.82 23.33
N PHE A 39 5.57 5.57 22.75
CA PHE A 39 5.45 7.02 22.92
C PHE A 39 4.08 7.46 23.46
N ALA A 40 3.36 6.60 24.19
CA ALA A 40 2.01 6.87 24.70
C ALA A 40 1.88 8.20 25.48
N GLU A 41 2.89 8.54 26.28
CA GLU A 41 2.91 9.74 27.13
C GLU A 41 3.61 10.93 26.48
N ASN A 42 4.07 10.79 25.23
CA ASN A 42 4.80 11.84 24.54
C ASN A 42 3.81 12.81 23.87
N GLN A 43 3.93 14.11 24.21
CA GLN A 43 3.16 15.20 23.60
C GLN A 43 3.27 15.27 22.06
N TYR A 44 4.33 14.70 21.47
CA TYR A 44 4.57 14.67 20.04
C TYR A 44 4.08 13.40 19.34
N LEU A 45 3.40 12.47 20.05
CA LEU A 45 2.92 11.20 19.48
C LEU A 45 2.13 11.41 18.18
N THR A 46 1.23 12.38 18.14
CA THR A 46 0.45 12.73 16.94
C THR A 46 1.34 13.12 15.77
N GLY A 47 2.37 13.95 16.01
CA GLY A 47 3.34 14.35 14.99
C GLY A 47 4.15 13.17 14.47
N MET A 48 4.57 12.27 15.36
CA MET A 48 5.29 11.05 15.00
C MET A 48 4.43 10.10 14.15
N LEU A 49 3.13 9.97 14.47
CA LEU A 49 2.19 9.18 13.66
C LEU A 49 2.03 9.76 12.25
N PHE A 50 1.92 11.09 12.12
CA PHE A 50 1.87 11.73 10.80
C PHE A 50 3.18 11.56 10.03
N ALA A 51 4.32 11.70 10.69
CA ALA A 51 5.62 11.47 10.07
C ALA A 51 5.75 10.02 9.58
N TRP A 52 5.32 9.04 10.38
CA TRP A 52 5.28 7.64 9.98
C TRP A 52 4.40 7.39 8.76
N LEU A 53 3.19 7.95 8.74
CA LEU A 53 2.28 7.84 7.58
C LEU A 53 2.86 8.51 6.33
N ALA A 54 3.51 9.66 6.48
CA ALA A 54 4.15 10.37 5.37
C ALA A 54 5.32 9.57 4.79
N ILE A 55 6.20 9.04 5.64
CA ILE A 55 7.32 8.18 5.22
C ILE A 55 6.78 6.93 4.52
N PHE A 56 5.81 6.26 5.14
CA PHE A 56 5.16 5.09 4.55
C PHE A 56 4.58 5.44 3.18
N TRP A 57 3.88 6.56 3.04
CA TRP A 57 3.29 6.98 1.77
C TRP A 57 4.35 7.18 0.68
N VAL A 58 5.42 7.93 0.98
CA VAL A 58 6.49 8.22 0.02
C VAL A 58 7.18 6.95 -0.48
N ILE A 59 7.36 5.95 0.39
CA ILE A 59 7.99 4.67 0.03
C ILE A 59 6.99 3.74 -0.68
N TYR A 60 5.76 3.66 -0.17
CA TYR A 60 4.74 2.73 -0.65
C TYR A 60 4.22 3.10 -2.04
N GLN A 61 4.02 4.39 -2.31
CA GLN A 61 3.45 4.87 -3.58
C GLN A 61 4.27 4.46 -4.83
N PRO A 62 5.61 4.62 -4.88
CA PRO A 62 6.40 4.17 -6.02
C PRO A 62 6.46 2.63 -6.12
N LEU A 63 6.56 1.92 -4.99
CA LEU A 63 6.54 0.45 -4.98
C LEU A 63 5.23 -0.10 -5.56
N PHE A 64 4.10 0.48 -5.14
CA PHE A 64 2.78 0.12 -5.64
C PHE A 64 2.65 0.36 -7.15
N LYS A 65 3.09 1.52 -7.63
CA LYS A 65 3.11 1.84 -9.08
C LYS A 65 3.95 0.84 -9.87
N ASN A 66 5.14 0.52 -9.39
CA ASN A 66 6.03 -0.46 -10.05
C ASN A 66 5.39 -1.84 -10.12
N GLN A 67 4.69 -2.25 -9.06
CA GLN A 67 4.02 -3.54 -9.03
C GLN A 67 2.85 -3.62 -10.00
N ILE A 68 2.04 -2.55 -10.11
CA ILE A 68 0.98 -2.46 -11.12
C ILE A 68 1.55 -2.57 -12.53
N ILE A 69 2.65 -1.88 -12.83
CA ILE A 69 3.30 -1.93 -14.15
C ILE A 69 3.78 -3.35 -14.44
N LYS A 70 4.43 -4.01 -13.46
CA LYS A 70 4.93 -5.38 -13.59
C LYS A 70 3.81 -6.39 -13.86
N ILE A 71 2.72 -6.33 -13.10
CA ILE A 71 1.58 -7.23 -13.30
C ILE A 71 0.84 -6.92 -14.60
N LYS A 72 0.73 -5.66 -15.00
CA LYS A 72 0.16 -5.28 -16.30
C LYS A 72 0.99 -5.86 -17.46
N ALA A 73 2.32 -5.84 -17.35
CA ALA A 73 3.20 -6.47 -18.34
C ALA A 73 3.04 -8.00 -18.39
N GLN A 74 2.91 -8.65 -17.23
CA GLN A 74 2.65 -10.10 -17.17
C GLN A 74 1.29 -10.49 -17.77
N ILE A 75 0.25 -9.67 -17.57
CA ILE A 75 -1.08 -9.93 -18.16
C ILE A 75 -1.10 -9.67 -19.67
N LYS A 76 -0.23 -8.80 -20.21
CA LYS A 76 -0.13 -8.54 -21.65
C LYS A 76 0.62 -9.65 -22.40
N ASN A 77 1.55 -10.35 -21.73
CA ASN A 77 2.38 -11.41 -22.31
C ASN A 77 1.79 -12.83 -22.14
N ASN A 78 0.72 -12.99 -21.36
CA ASN A 78 -0.06 -14.23 -21.24
C ASN A 78 -1.37 -14.13 -22.03
#